data_AF-A0A0P6K236-F1
#
_entry.id   AF-A0A0P6K236-F1
#
_cell.length_a   1.000
_cell.length_b   1.000
_cell.length_c   1.000
_cell.angle_alpha   90.00
_cell.angle_beta   90.00
_cell.angle_gamma   90.00
#
_symmetry.space_group_name_H-M   'P 1'
#
loop_
_entity.id
_entity.type
_entity.pdbx_description
1 polymer ?
#
loop_
_entity_poly.entity_id
_entity_poly.type
_entity_poly.pdbx_seq_one_letter_code
_entity_poly.pdbx_strand_id
1 'polypeptide(L)'
;MSGYGINISPVIKNYALSFYSFDLLIPHCLAPWQSVSVWGGGGRVEMTVSKFMAIQQALQPDWFQSLSDGEASCEEAISIKRARKSVDRTLLFLDSCLRLQEESEVLQKSSIIGVIEGGDVMEERLRSARETAKRPVSGFLLDGFQGNPTTLETRLQLLSLVTAELPEDKPRLICGVSRPDEVLECIERGVDLFESFFPYLVTERGCALTFNFDYQPNPEETLLQQNGIQEEIKYEDQIKKIKTTGCNQKMTSFEINLKEKKYREDFSPLVKECSCYCCKNHTRAYIHHLLVTNELLAGVLLMIHNFEHYFGFFHSIREALKSDTLAQLKELIRRQASGELGNTNLTLH
;
A
#
# COMPACT_ATOMS: atom_id res chain seq x y z
N MET A 1 -33.34 -11.13 2.09
CA MET A 1 -32.57 -10.93 3.34
C MET A 1 -31.36 -11.87 3.30
N SER A 2 -30.30 -11.43 2.62
CA SER A 2 -28.96 -12.00 2.68
C SER A 2 -28.05 -10.79 2.63
N GLY A 3 -27.65 -10.29 3.80
CA GLY A 3 -26.69 -9.21 3.88
C GLY A 3 -25.39 -9.71 3.27
N TYR A 4 -24.89 -9.01 2.25
CA TYR A 4 -23.52 -9.13 1.79
C TYR A 4 -22.63 -8.57 2.92
N GLY A 5 -22.43 -9.35 3.97
CA GLY A 5 -21.42 -9.08 4.97
C GLY A 5 -20.08 -9.21 4.28
N ILE A 6 -19.35 -8.10 4.15
CA ILE A 6 -17.97 -8.09 3.69
C ILE A 6 -17.20 -8.95 4.70
N ASN A 7 -16.75 -10.14 4.29
CA ASN A 7 -16.03 -11.06 5.16
C ASN A 7 -14.59 -10.55 5.32
N ILE A 8 -14.43 -9.59 6.22
CA ILE A 8 -13.15 -8.96 6.57
C ILE A 8 -12.39 -9.93 7.49
N SER A 9 -11.15 -10.28 7.13
CA SER A 9 -10.29 -11.19 7.89
C SER A 9 -10.20 -10.76 9.38
N PRO A 10 -10.25 -11.71 10.34
CA PRO A 10 -10.06 -11.41 11.76
C PRO A 10 -8.75 -10.67 12.09
N VAL A 11 -7.73 -10.80 11.21
CA VAL A 11 -6.42 -10.15 11.34
C VAL A 11 -6.53 -8.62 11.24
N ILE A 12 -7.45 -8.12 10.39
CA ILE A 12 -7.69 -6.69 10.15
C ILE A 12 -8.11 -5.97 11.43
N LYS A 13 -8.79 -6.66 12.35
CA LYS A 13 -9.27 -6.04 13.61
C LYS A 13 -8.14 -5.70 14.58
N ASN A 14 -6.96 -6.33 14.47
CA ASN A 14 -5.93 -6.23 15.51
C ASN A 14 -4.56 -5.74 15.01
N TYR A 15 -4.21 -5.85 13.72
CA TYR A 15 -2.85 -5.54 13.27
C TYR A 15 -2.82 -4.93 11.87
N ALA A 16 -2.89 -3.60 11.77
CA ALA A 16 -2.37 -2.88 10.62
C ALA A 16 -1.04 -2.22 11.04
N LEU A 17 0.06 -2.94 10.84
CA LEU A 17 1.42 -2.44 11.06
C LEU A 17 2.01 -2.00 9.70
N SER A 18 2.55 -0.79 9.66
CA SER A 18 3.34 -0.32 8.52
C SER A 18 4.72 -0.97 8.60
N PHE A 19 5.15 -1.61 7.52
CA PHE A 19 6.51 -2.07 7.35
C PHE A 19 7.24 -1.18 6.35
N TYR A 20 8.48 -0.84 6.66
CA TYR A 20 9.42 -0.30 5.68
C TYR A 20 10.01 -1.47 4.91
N SER A 21 9.48 -1.73 3.71
CA SER A 21 10.18 -2.53 2.72
C SER A 21 11.09 -1.60 1.91
N PHE A 22 12.33 -1.98 1.70
CA PHE A 22 13.15 -1.34 0.68
C PHE A 22 12.58 -1.75 -0.68
N ASP A 23 11.91 -0.81 -1.36
CA ASP A 23 11.51 -0.96 -2.75
C ASP A 23 12.70 -1.47 -3.56
N LEU A 24 12.60 -2.72 -4.00
CA LEU A 24 13.52 -3.35 -4.91
C LEU A 24 13.31 -2.72 -6.29
N LEU A 25 13.95 -1.58 -6.53
CA LEU A 25 14.19 -1.11 -7.89
C LEU A 25 15.12 -2.13 -8.54
N ILE A 26 14.53 -3.04 -9.32
CA ILE A 26 15.26 -3.96 -10.19
C ILE A 26 15.23 -3.38 -11.61
N PRO A 27 16.31 -2.72 -12.09
CA PRO A 27 16.51 -2.48 -13.51
C PRO A 27 16.44 -3.80 -14.28
N HIS A 28 15.55 -3.84 -15.28
CA HIS A 28 15.29 -4.99 -16.14
C HIS A 28 16.58 -5.67 -16.60
N CYS A 29 16.89 -6.85 -16.04
CA CYS A 29 17.98 -7.70 -16.52
C CYS A 29 17.86 -9.13 -15.96
N LEU A 30 17.43 -10.04 -16.85
CA LEU A 30 17.69 -11.49 -16.87
C LEU A 30 18.28 -12.06 -15.57
N ALA A 31 17.44 -12.31 -14.59
CA ALA A 31 17.81 -13.09 -13.42
C ALA A 31 18.14 -14.52 -13.90
N PRO A 32 19.41 -14.99 -13.79
CA PRO A 32 19.71 -16.39 -14.08
C PRO A 32 18.84 -17.27 -13.17
N TRP A 33 18.56 -18.50 -13.58
CA TRP A 33 17.61 -19.42 -12.92
C TRP A 33 17.87 -19.69 -11.43
N GLN A 34 18.94 -19.15 -10.85
CA GLN A 34 19.43 -19.44 -9.51
C GLN A 34 19.57 -18.20 -8.60
N SER A 35 19.34 -16.98 -9.08
CA SER A 35 19.62 -15.76 -8.29
C SER A 35 18.71 -14.58 -8.65
N VAL A 36 18.37 -13.76 -7.65
CA VAL A 36 17.67 -12.48 -7.80
C VAL A 36 18.66 -11.35 -7.51
N SER A 37 18.51 -10.21 -8.16
CA SER A 37 19.40 -9.07 -7.96
C SER A 37 18.68 -7.91 -7.29
N VAL A 38 19.39 -7.22 -6.41
CA VAL A 38 18.91 -6.01 -5.72
C VAL A 38 19.92 -4.89 -5.92
N TRP A 39 19.47 -3.65 -5.78
CA TRP A 39 20.30 -2.47 -6.06
C TRP A 39 20.34 -1.56 -4.83
N GLY A 40 21.55 -1.23 -4.38
CA GLY A 40 21.78 -0.25 -3.31
C GLY A 40 22.69 0.88 -3.76
N GLY A 41 23.05 1.78 -2.85
CA GLY A 41 23.97 2.89 -3.15
C GLY A 41 25.35 2.45 -3.66
N GLY A 42 25.77 1.23 -3.35
CA GLY A 42 27.00 0.61 -3.86
C GLY A 42 26.85 -0.17 -5.17
N GLY A 43 25.67 -0.15 -5.80
CA GLY A 43 25.38 -0.87 -7.04
C GLY A 43 24.63 -2.19 -6.85
N ARG A 44 24.71 -3.05 -7.87
CA ARG A 44 23.98 -4.32 -7.96
C ARG A 44 24.58 -5.39 -7.05
N VAL A 45 23.72 -6.05 -6.28
CA VAL A 45 24.05 -7.25 -5.50
C VAL A 45 23.22 -8.41 -6.02
N GLU A 46 23.89 -9.39 -6.63
CA GLU A 46 23.27 -10.67 -6.99
C GLU A 46 23.18 -11.59 -5.76
N MET A 47 22.02 -12.20 -5.57
CA MET A 47 21.69 -13.05 -4.42
C MET A 47 21.18 -14.41 -4.88
N THR A 48 21.99 -15.44 -4.67
CA THR A 48 21.50 -16.84 -4.63
C THR A 48 20.71 -17.07 -3.35
N VAL A 49 19.97 -18.19 -3.26
CA VAL A 49 19.25 -18.55 -2.02
C VAL A 49 20.18 -18.63 -0.81
N SER A 50 21.36 -19.27 -0.96
CA SER A 50 22.32 -19.38 0.14
C SER A 50 22.87 -18.03 0.60
N LYS A 51 23.19 -17.14 -0.35
CA LYS A 51 23.65 -15.79 -0.03
C LYS A 51 22.55 -14.96 0.61
N PHE A 52 21.32 -15.08 0.11
CA PHE A 52 20.15 -14.44 0.71
C PHE A 52 19.94 -14.90 2.16
N MET A 53 19.95 -16.21 2.43
CA MET A 53 19.80 -16.74 3.78
C MET A 53 20.95 -16.35 4.71
N ALA A 54 22.19 -16.28 4.22
CA ALA A 54 23.31 -15.76 5.00
C ALA A 54 23.12 -14.28 5.41
N ILE A 55 22.52 -13.47 4.53
CA ILE A 55 22.15 -12.09 4.87
C ILE A 55 21.04 -12.08 5.93
N GLN A 56 20.01 -12.92 5.80
CA GLN A 56 18.96 -13.01 6.81
C GLN A 56 19.51 -13.44 8.17
N GLN A 57 20.43 -14.41 8.22
CA GLN A 57 21.12 -14.82 9.45
C GLN A 57 21.90 -13.69 10.11
N ALA A 58 22.45 -12.76 9.33
CA ALA A 58 23.12 -11.58 9.86
C ALA A 58 22.12 -10.53 10.37
N LEU A 59 20.99 -10.33 9.68
CA LEU A 59 19.97 -9.33 10.02
C LEU A 59 19.06 -9.76 11.18
N GLN A 60 18.77 -11.06 11.30
CA GLN A 60 17.85 -11.66 12.28
C GLN A 60 16.50 -10.91 12.39
N PRO A 61 15.80 -10.64 11.27
CA PRO A 61 14.55 -9.90 11.33
C PRO A 61 13.45 -10.76 11.96
N ASP A 62 12.45 -10.13 12.59
CA ASP A 62 11.25 -10.84 13.03
C ASP A 62 10.56 -11.49 11.82
N TRP A 63 10.30 -10.72 10.76
CA TRP A 63 9.70 -11.21 9.51
C TRP A 63 10.61 -10.92 8.31
N PHE A 64 10.67 -11.85 7.35
CA PHE A 64 11.32 -11.59 6.07
C PHE A 64 10.54 -12.18 4.89
N GLN A 65 10.48 -11.42 3.80
CA GLN A 65 9.98 -11.87 2.50
C GLN A 65 10.87 -12.96 1.95
N SER A 66 10.30 -14.11 1.53
CA SER A 66 11.08 -15.13 0.82
C SER A 66 11.58 -14.60 -0.52
N LEU A 67 12.76 -15.03 -0.95
CA LEU A 67 13.28 -14.70 -2.28
C LEU A 67 12.25 -15.09 -3.37
N SER A 68 11.90 -14.17 -4.26
CA SER A 68 10.83 -14.36 -5.27
C SER A 68 11.21 -13.80 -6.65
N ASP A 69 10.37 -14.09 -7.65
CA ASP A 69 10.50 -13.64 -9.03
C ASP A 69 9.31 -12.76 -9.45
N GLY A 70 9.31 -11.50 -8.99
CA GLY A 70 8.23 -10.51 -9.18
C GLY A 70 8.12 -9.88 -10.57
N GLU A 71 8.98 -10.24 -11.52
CA GLU A 71 9.09 -9.53 -12.81
C GLU A 71 8.14 -10.08 -13.91
N ALA A 72 7.12 -10.87 -13.55
CA ALA A 72 6.24 -11.48 -14.54
C ALA A 72 5.29 -10.48 -15.24
N SER A 73 4.90 -9.40 -14.55
CA SER A 73 4.09 -8.30 -15.10
C SER A 73 4.93 -7.20 -15.77
N CYS A 74 6.26 -7.32 -15.75
CA CYS A 74 7.17 -6.35 -16.36
C CYS A 74 7.33 -6.50 -17.88
N GLU A 75 6.81 -7.58 -18.48
CA GLU A 75 6.81 -7.77 -19.93
C GLU A 75 5.67 -6.98 -20.59
N GLU A 76 5.93 -6.36 -21.75
CA GLU A 76 4.90 -5.60 -22.50
C GLU A 76 3.70 -6.47 -22.93
N ALA A 77 3.89 -7.78 -23.01
CA ALA A 77 2.86 -8.75 -23.37
C ALA A 77 2.70 -9.83 -22.29
N ILE A 78 1.46 -10.22 -22.03
CA ILE A 78 1.15 -11.31 -21.10
C ILE A 78 1.69 -12.63 -21.67
N SER A 79 2.60 -13.26 -20.93
CA SER A 79 3.23 -14.53 -21.30
C SER A 79 2.94 -15.60 -20.26
N ILE A 80 2.12 -16.59 -20.61
CA ILE A 80 1.81 -17.74 -19.73
C ILE A 80 3.09 -18.47 -19.32
N LYS A 81 4.05 -18.60 -20.23
CA LYS A 81 5.36 -19.22 -19.95
C LYS A 81 6.15 -18.43 -18.90
N ARG A 82 6.12 -17.10 -18.96
CA ARG A 82 6.81 -16.22 -18.01
C ARG A 82 6.16 -16.26 -16.62
N ALA A 83 4.83 -16.21 -16.58
CA ALA A 83 4.03 -16.33 -15.36
C ALA A 83 4.23 -17.69 -14.68
N ARG A 84 4.18 -18.79 -15.44
CA ARG A 84 4.46 -20.12 -14.89
C ARG A 84 5.86 -20.20 -14.29
N LYS A 85 6.85 -19.65 -15.00
CA LYS A 85 8.25 -19.63 -14.55
C LYS A 85 8.43 -18.83 -13.26
N SER A 86 7.77 -17.68 -13.09
CA SER A 86 7.88 -16.94 -11.81
C SER A 86 7.34 -17.75 -10.66
N VAL A 87 6.17 -18.39 -10.82
CA VAL A 87 5.58 -19.23 -9.77
C VAL A 87 6.48 -20.42 -9.44
N ASP A 88 6.96 -21.17 -10.42
CA ASP A 88 7.80 -22.35 -10.18
C ASP A 88 9.11 -21.97 -9.48
N ARG A 89 9.71 -20.86 -9.89
CA ARG A 89 10.96 -20.34 -9.33
C ARG A 89 10.77 -19.84 -7.90
N THR A 90 9.69 -19.09 -7.62
CA THR A 90 9.38 -18.60 -6.29
C THR A 90 9.08 -19.75 -5.32
N LEU A 91 8.38 -20.79 -5.76
CA LEU A 91 8.17 -22.00 -4.93
C LEU A 91 9.50 -22.73 -4.64
N LEU A 92 10.38 -22.86 -5.63
CA LEU A 92 11.70 -23.46 -5.44
C LEU A 92 12.56 -22.65 -4.45
N PHE A 93 12.51 -21.32 -4.53
CA PHE A 93 13.18 -20.43 -3.59
C PHE A 93 12.61 -20.55 -2.19
N LEU A 94 11.27 -20.56 -2.05
CA LEU A 94 10.60 -20.71 -0.77
C LEU A 94 10.98 -22.03 -0.09
N ASP A 95 10.86 -23.16 -0.80
CA ASP A 95 11.18 -24.49 -0.27
C ASP A 95 12.67 -24.57 0.12
N SER A 96 13.56 -23.89 -0.62
CA SER A 96 14.99 -23.84 -0.29
C SER A 96 15.31 -22.92 0.91
N CYS A 97 14.59 -21.80 1.05
CA CYS A 97 14.73 -20.90 2.21
C CYS A 97 14.23 -21.58 3.49
N LEU A 98 13.10 -22.27 3.43
CA LEU A 98 12.53 -23.03 4.56
C LEU A 98 13.51 -24.09 5.07
N ARG A 99 14.09 -24.91 4.18
CA ARG A 99 15.11 -25.90 4.57
C ARG A 99 16.32 -25.26 5.26
N LEU A 100 16.85 -24.18 4.71
CA LEU A 100 17.99 -23.48 5.31
C LEU A 100 17.64 -22.77 6.61
N GLN A 101 16.38 -22.35 6.78
CA GLN A 101 15.89 -21.77 8.03
C GLN A 101 15.80 -22.84 9.13
N GLU A 102 15.31 -24.05 8.81
CA GLU A 102 15.26 -25.19 9.73
C GLU A 102 16.65 -25.55 10.26
N GLU A 103 17.67 -25.50 9.40
CA GLU A 103 19.08 -25.75 9.74
C GLU A 103 19.75 -24.60 10.53
N SER A 104 19.10 -23.44 10.64
CA SER A 104 19.69 -22.21 11.17
C SER A 104 19.19 -21.89 12.58
N GLU A 105 20.05 -22.03 13.59
CA GLU A 105 19.71 -21.71 15.00
C GLU A 105 19.27 -20.25 15.20
N VAL A 106 19.93 -19.30 14.53
CA VAL A 106 19.67 -17.85 14.71
C VAL A 106 18.36 -17.38 14.06
N LEU A 107 17.77 -18.17 13.16
CA LEU A 107 16.54 -17.82 12.43
C LEU A 107 15.30 -18.58 12.92
N GLN A 108 15.42 -19.35 14.00
CA GLN A 108 14.30 -20.12 14.57
C GLN A 108 13.15 -19.23 15.07
N LYS A 109 13.45 -17.98 15.43
CA LYS A 109 12.45 -16.99 15.87
C LYS A 109 11.95 -16.09 14.73
N SER A 110 12.59 -16.15 13.58
CA SER A 110 12.19 -15.38 12.40
C SER A 110 11.04 -16.09 11.68
N SER A 111 10.15 -15.32 11.08
CA SER A 111 8.99 -15.79 10.33
C SER A 111 9.19 -15.48 8.85
N ILE A 112 9.06 -16.50 8.01
CA ILE A 112 9.10 -16.31 6.56
C ILE A 112 7.71 -15.96 6.01
N ILE A 113 7.67 -14.95 5.14
CA ILE A 113 6.48 -14.53 4.39
C ILE A 113 6.60 -15.11 2.98
N GLY A 114 5.62 -15.93 2.58
CA GLY A 114 5.57 -16.51 1.23
C GLY A 114 5.09 -15.48 0.22
N VAL A 115 5.65 -15.47 -0.99
CA VAL A 115 5.30 -14.49 -2.02
C VAL A 115 4.38 -15.11 -3.07
N ILE A 116 3.28 -14.43 -3.36
CA ILE A 116 2.32 -14.82 -4.40
C ILE A 116 2.66 -14.12 -5.70
N GLU A 117 3.00 -14.93 -6.71
CA GLU A 117 3.42 -14.49 -8.04
C GLU A 117 2.43 -14.94 -9.12
N GLY A 118 2.82 -14.80 -10.39
CA GLY A 118 2.05 -15.26 -11.55
C GLY A 118 1.64 -14.14 -12.51
N GLY A 119 2.09 -12.90 -12.26
CA GLY A 119 1.80 -11.74 -13.10
C GLY A 119 0.29 -11.55 -13.32
N ASP A 120 -0.10 -11.27 -14.56
CA ASP A 120 -1.49 -11.04 -14.96
C ASP A 120 -2.22 -12.32 -15.43
N VAL A 121 -1.65 -13.51 -15.18
CA VAL A 121 -2.25 -14.79 -15.59
C VAL A 121 -3.01 -15.40 -14.41
N MET A 122 -4.34 -15.31 -14.45
CA MET A 122 -5.24 -15.76 -13.38
C MET A 122 -4.96 -17.19 -12.89
N GLU A 123 -4.81 -18.15 -13.80
CA GLU A 123 -4.57 -19.55 -13.46
C GLU A 123 -3.26 -19.75 -12.67
N GLU A 124 -2.20 -19.05 -13.07
CA GLU A 124 -0.89 -19.12 -12.42
C GLU A 124 -0.89 -18.38 -11.07
N ARG A 125 -1.66 -17.28 -10.94
CA ARG A 125 -1.90 -16.59 -9.66
C ARG A 125 -2.61 -17.47 -8.64
N LEU A 126 -3.70 -18.12 -9.03
CA LEU A 126 -4.41 -19.06 -8.16
C LEU A 126 -3.55 -20.26 -7.80
N ARG A 127 -2.76 -20.77 -8.75
CA ARG A 127 -1.78 -21.84 -8.48
C ARG A 127 -0.73 -21.38 -7.46
N SER A 128 -0.17 -20.18 -7.62
CA SER A 128 0.80 -19.62 -6.69
C SER A 128 0.22 -19.48 -5.27
N ALA A 129 -1.00 -18.96 -5.14
CA ALA A 129 -1.71 -18.84 -3.87
C ALA A 129 -1.88 -20.20 -3.20
N ARG A 130 -2.48 -21.17 -3.91
CA ARG A 130 -2.76 -22.52 -3.39
C ARG A 130 -1.50 -23.28 -3.02
N GLU A 131 -0.47 -23.22 -3.86
CA GLU A 131 0.80 -23.92 -3.58
C GLU A 131 1.55 -23.29 -2.42
N THR A 132 1.65 -21.95 -2.36
CA THR A 132 2.34 -21.25 -1.28
C THR A 132 1.63 -21.49 0.06
N ALA A 133 0.29 -21.52 0.09
CA ALA A 133 -0.50 -21.79 1.29
C ALA A 133 -0.27 -23.18 1.90
N LYS A 134 0.24 -24.16 1.13
CA LYS A 134 0.61 -25.48 1.65
C LYS A 134 1.90 -25.48 2.47
N ARG A 135 2.73 -24.43 2.36
CA ARG A 135 3.99 -24.31 3.10
C ARG A 135 3.76 -23.67 4.47
N PRO A 136 4.62 -23.94 5.48
CA PRO A 136 4.52 -23.37 6.82
C PRO A 136 4.98 -21.89 6.87
N VAL A 137 4.46 -21.04 5.99
CA VAL A 137 4.71 -19.59 5.99
C VAL A 137 3.84 -18.89 7.02
N SER A 138 4.33 -17.77 7.57
CA SER A 138 3.61 -16.99 8.58
C SER A 138 2.62 -15.97 8.00
N GLY A 139 2.69 -15.72 6.70
CA GLY A 139 1.84 -14.78 5.98
C GLY A 139 2.15 -14.80 4.49
N PHE A 140 1.44 -13.97 3.73
CA PHE A 140 1.55 -13.90 2.28
C PHE A 140 1.82 -12.48 1.80
N LEU A 141 2.82 -12.29 0.95
CA LEU A 141 3.04 -11.05 0.22
C LEU A 141 2.41 -11.17 -1.17
N LEU A 142 1.53 -10.23 -1.51
CA LEU A 142 0.89 -10.09 -2.80
C LEU A 142 1.75 -9.18 -3.68
N ASP A 143 2.68 -9.76 -4.43
CA ASP A 143 3.60 -9.02 -5.32
C ASP A 143 3.01 -8.84 -6.72
N GLY A 144 3.52 -7.89 -7.50
CA GLY A 144 3.19 -7.66 -8.90
C GLY A 144 1.80 -7.04 -9.13
N PHE A 145 1.19 -6.42 -8.11
CA PHE A 145 -0.06 -5.67 -8.24
C PHE A 145 0.18 -4.16 -8.41
N GLN A 146 1.41 -3.68 -8.20
CA GLN A 146 1.88 -2.35 -8.52
C GLN A 146 1.84 -2.08 -10.04
N GLY A 147 1.64 -0.83 -10.44
CA GLY A 147 1.17 -0.41 -11.79
C GLY A 147 1.77 -1.09 -13.05
N ASN A 148 0.90 -1.16 -14.08
CA ASN A 148 1.10 -1.44 -15.53
C ASN A 148 0.98 -2.93 -15.96
N PRO A 149 0.54 -3.30 -17.20
CA PRO A 149 -0.23 -2.55 -18.20
C PRO A 149 -1.75 -2.78 -18.13
N THR A 150 -2.23 -3.73 -17.33
CA THR A 150 -3.65 -4.03 -17.17
C THR A 150 -4.39 -2.92 -16.40
N THR A 151 -5.70 -2.81 -16.62
CA THR A 151 -6.52 -1.81 -15.95
C THR A 151 -6.52 -2.03 -14.43
N LEU A 152 -6.71 -0.96 -13.66
CA LEU A 152 -6.86 -1.06 -12.20
C LEU A 152 -7.95 -2.06 -11.81
N GLU A 153 -9.07 -2.06 -12.52
CA GLU A 153 -10.20 -2.96 -12.28
C GLU A 153 -9.82 -4.43 -12.42
N THR A 154 -9.12 -4.80 -13.50
CA THR A 154 -8.67 -6.19 -13.71
C THR A 154 -7.72 -6.65 -12.60
N ARG A 155 -6.80 -5.78 -12.17
CA ARG A 155 -5.88 -6.08 -11.05
C ARG A 155 -6.63 -6.27 -9.74
N LEU A 156 -7.61 -5.42 -9.47
CA LEU A 156 -8.45 -5.49 -8.28
C LEU A 156 -9.34 -6.75 -8.28
N GLN A 157 -9.86 -7.17 -9.42
CA GLN A 157 -10.59 -8.45 -9.55
C GLN A 157 -9.66 -9.64 -9.27
N LEU A 158 -8.46 -9.63 -9.87
CA LEU A 158 -7.45 -10.67 -9.66
C LEU A 158 -7.02 -10.75 -8.18
N LEU A 159 -6.84 -9.59 -7.53
CA LEU A 159 -6.52 -9.49 -6.11
C LEU A 159 -7.59 -10.20 -5.26
N SER A 160 -8.87 -9.93 -5.51
CA SER A 160 -9.98 -10.56 -4.79
C SER A 160 -10.04 -12.07 -4.98
N LEU A 161 -9.70 -12.57 -6.18
CA LEU A 161 -9.68 -14.01 -6.44
C LEU A 161 -8.51 -14.69 -5.72
N VAL A 162 -7.35 -14.02 -5.67
CA VAL A 162 -6.17 -14.53 -4.96
C VAL A 162 -6.40 -14.58 -3.46
N THR A 163 -6.93 -13.51 -2.85
CA THR A 163 -7.14 -13.46 -1.40
C THR A 163 -8.18 -14.47 -0.93
N ALA A 164 -9.15 -14.83 -1.77
CA ALA A 164 -10.13 -15.88 -1.50
C ALA A 164 -9.52 -17.29 -1.40
N GLU A 165 -8.36 -17.53 -2.02
CA GLU A 165 -7.64 -18.82 -1.94
C GLU A 165 -6.69 -18.90 -0.74
N LEU A 166 -6.44 -17.77 -0.06
CA LEU A 166 -5.49 -17.69 1.05
C LEU A 166 -6.20 -17.88 2.39
N PRO A 167 -5.61 -18.63 3.34
CA PRO A 167 -6.21 -18.91 4.63
C PRO A 167 -6.44 -17.62 5.43
N GLU A 168 -7.59 -17.52 6.10
CA GLU A 168 -8.04 -16.30 6.80
C GLU A 168 -7.29 -16.02 8.11
N ASP A 169 -6.62 -17.03 8.68
CA ASP A 169 -5.88 -16.93 9.94
C ASP A 169 -4.45 -16.39 9.78
N LYS A 170 -4.04 -16.04 8.55
CA LYS A 170 -2.71 -15.51 8.24
C LYS A 170 -2.78 -14.12 7.58
N PRO A 171 -1.85 -13.20 7.92
CA PRO A 171 -1.81 -11.87 7.33
C PRO A 171 -1.44 -11.89 5.84
N ARG A 172 -2.04 -10.96 5.10
CA ARG A 172 -1.80 -10.67 3.69
C ARG A 172 -1.20 -9.27 3.56
N LEU A 173 0.05 -9.21 3.14
CA LEU A 173 0.82 -8.00 2.87
C LEU A 173 0.72 -7.68 1.37
N ILE A 174 0.80 -6.41 1.00
CA ILE A 174 0.95 -5.97 -0.39
C ILE A 174 2.12 -4.99 -0.50
N CYS A 175 2.91 -5.11 -1.56
CA CYS A 175 4.01 -4.19 -1.85
C CYS A 175 3.67 -3.25 -2.99
N GLY A 176 4.28 -2.06 -3.00
CA GLY A 176 4.13 -1.06 -4.05
C GLY A 176 2.76 -0.36 -4.08
N VAL A 177 1.91 -0.55 -3.06
CA VAL A 177 0.61 0.11 -2.91
C VAL A 177 0.59 0.89 -1.60
N SER A 178 0.54 2.22 -1.69
CA SER A 178 0.60 3.11 -0.52
C SER A 178 -0.26 4.38 -0.66
N ARG A 179 -0.86 4.65 -1.81
CA ARG A 179 -1.74 5.82 -1.98
C ARG A 179 -3.09 5.56 -1.28
N PRO A 180 -3.67 6.55 -0.55
CA PRO A 180 -4.86 6.31 0.28
C PRO A 180 -6.07 5.66 -0.41
N ASP A 181 -6.35 6.05 -1.65
CA ASP A 181 -7.43 5.47 -2.47
C ASP A 181 -7.15 4.01 -2.86
N GLU A 182 -5.91 3.69 -3.24
CA GLU A 182 -5.51 2.32 -3.60
C GLU A 182 -5.50 1.39 -2.38
N VAL A 183 -5.08 1.90 -1.23
CA VAL A 183 -5.10 1.18 0.06
C VAL A 183 -6.52 0.72 0.38
N LEU A 184 -7.51 1.63 0.30
CA LEU A 184 -8.91 1.30 0.59
C LEU A 184 -9.49 0.24 -0.35
N GLU A 185 -9.17 0.30 -1.65
CA GLU A 185 -9.58 -0.74 -2.61
C GLU A 185 -8.98 -2.10 -2.27
N CYS A 186 -7.75 -2.15 -1.77
CA CYS A 186 -7.09 -3.40 -1.39
C CYS A 186 -7.64 -3.96 -0.07
N ILE A 187 -7.97 -3.10 0.90
CA ILE A 187 -8.56 -3.51 2.18
C ILE A 187 -9.91 -4.20 1.97
N GLU A 188 -10.78 -3.64 1.11
CA GLU A 188 -12.06 -4.27 0.75
C GLU A 188 -11.91 -5.67 0.13
N ARG A 189 -10.72 -5.98 -0.37
CA ARG A 189 -10.37 -7.26 -1.01
C ARG A 189 -9.54 -8.16 -0.11
N GLY A 190 -9.45 -7.84 1.18
CA GLY A 190 -8.87 -8.71 2.19
C GLY A 190 -7.36 -8.59 2.34
N VAL A 191 -6.76 -7.46 1.97
CA VAL A 191 -5.35 -7.13 2.27
C VAL A 191 -5.26 -6.46 3.65
N ASP A 192 -4.26 -6.86 4.44
CA ASP A 192 -4.14 -6.48 5.86
C ASP A 192 -3.03 -5.45 6.11
N LEU A 193 -1.89 -5.57 5.42
CA LEU A 193 -0.68 -4.81 5.70
C LEU A 193 -0.12 -4.13 4.45
N PHE A 194 0.35 -2.89 4.63
CA PHE A 194 0.79 -2.01 3.55
C PHE A 194 2.11 -1.34 3.90
N GLU A 195 2.89 -1.04 2.87
CA GLU A 195 4.07 -0.18 2.98
C GLU A 195 3.64 1.30 3.09
N SER A 196 4.38 2.08 3.88
CA SER A 196 4.12 3.52 4.05
C SER A 196 5.15 4.39 3.33
N PHE A 197 5.53 4.04 2.10
CA PHE A 197 6.46 4.85 1.31
C PHE A 197 5.80 6.12 0.76
N PHE A 198 4.47 6.19 0.64
CA PHE A 198 3.78 7.39 0.13
C PHE A 198 4.08 8.67 0.93
N PRO A 199 3.96 8.74 2.27
CA PRO A 199 4.33 9.93 3.03
C PRO A 199 5.81 10.30 2.92
N TYR A 200 6.70 9.31 2.74
CA TYR A 200 8.11 9.57 2.42
C TYR A 200 8.25 10.27 1.06
N LEU A 201 7.62 9.75 0.01
CA LEU A 201 7.66 10.36 -1.32
C LEU A 201 7.08 11.79 -1.31
N VAL A 202 6.04 12.05 -0.53
CA VAL A 202 5.44 13.40 -0.32
C VAL A 202 6.48 14.35 0.28
N THR A 203 7.24 13.87 1.26
CA THR A 203 8.28 14.63 1.93
C THR A 203 9.43 14.97 0.97
N GLU A 204 9.92 14.00 0.20
CA GLU A 204 11.05 14.18 -0.74
C GLU A 204 10.76 15.24 -1.80
N ARG A 205 9.49 15.41 -2.19
CA ARG A 205 9.06 16.48 -3.12
C ARG A 205 8.71 17.80 -2.43
N GLY A 206 8.92 17.93 -1.13
CA GLY A 206 8.67 19.16 -0.36
C GLY A 206 7.19 19.47 -0.17
N CYS A 207 6.34 18.45 -0.14
CA CYS A 207 4.90 18.57 0.05
C CYS A 207 4.47 18.10 1.45
N ALA A 208 3.26 18.47 1.83
CA ALA A 208 2.62 18.01 3.07
C ALA A 208 1.26 17.38 2.76
N LEU A 209 0.97 16.21 3.35
CA LEU A 209 -0.35 15.58 3.31
C LEU A 209 -1.37 16.45 4.03
N THR A 210 -2.53 16.67 3.42
CA THR A 210 -3.61 17.51 3.98
C THR A 210 -5.00 16.98 3.72
N PHE A 211 -5.11 15.79 3.13
CA PHE A 211 -6.41 15.17 2.87
C PHE A 211 -7.14 14.85 4.18
N ASN A 212 -8.46 15.02 4.17
CA ASN A 212 -9.32 14.74 5.28
C ASN A 212 -9.67 13.23 5.35
N PHE A 213 -9.58 12.64 6.53
CA PHE A 213 -10.02 11.28 6.83
C PHE A 213 -10.90 11.22 8.10
N ASP A 214 -11.30 12.37 8.64
CA ASP A 214 -12.19 12.47 9.79
C ASP A 214 -13.64 12.43 9.28
N TYR A 215 -14.19 11.22 9.16
CA TYR A 215 -15.61 11.05 8.92
C TYR A 215 -16.37 11.06 10.25
N GLN A 216 -17.20 12.08 10.44
CA GLN A 216 -18.20 12.12 11.50
C GLN A 216 -19.56 11.82 10.84
N PRO A 217 -20.29 10.77 11.25
CA PRO A 217 -21.63 10.54 10.73
C PRO A 217 -22.50 11.75 11.05
N ASN A 218 -23.08 12.40 10.02
CA ASN A 218 -24.12 13.39 10.27
C ASN A 218 -25.33 12.65 10.88
N PRO A 219 -25.82 13.03 12.07
CA PRO A 219 -27.00 12.42 12.67
C PRO A 219 -28.20 12.40 11.72
N GLU A 220 -28.34 13.41 10.86
CA GLU A 220 -29.45 13.52 9.90
C GLU A 220 -29.35 12.54 8.72
N GLU A 221 -28.15 12.25 8.22
CA GLU A 221 -27.94 11.25 7.15
C GLU A 221 -28.19 9.82 7.66
N THR A 222 -27.83 9.57 8.92
CA THR A 222 -28.05 8.27 9.59
C THR A 222 -29.55 7.95 9.72
N LEU A 223 -30.39 8.98 9.90
CA LEU A 223 -31.86 8.85 10.00
C LEU A 223 -32.53 8.55 8.65
N LEU A 224 -31.96 9.02 7.54
CA LEU A 224 -32.50 8.76 6.20
C LEU A 224 -32.27 7.32 5.75
N GLN A 225 -31.14 6.71 6.14
CA GLN A 225 -30.84 5.30 5.85
C GLN A 225 -31.75 4.33 6.61
N GLN A 226 -32.27 4.73 7.78
CA GLN A 226 -33.20 3.93 8.58
C GLN A 226 -34.65 3.97 8.06
N ASN A 227 -35.01 4.96 7.22
CA ASN A 227 -36.39 5.22 6.79
C ASN A 227 -36.73 4.79 5.35
N GLY A 228 -35.92 3.92 4.73
CA GLY A 228 -36.37 3.13 3.59
C GLY A 228 -36.63 3.90 2.29
N ILE A 229 -35.62 4.62 1.79
CA ILE A 229 -35.54 4.96 0.36
C ILE A 229 -34.23 4.39 -0.18
N GLN A 230 -34.30 3.17 -0.73
CA GLN A 230 -33.26 2.65 -1.61
C GLN A 230 -33.49 3.24 -3.00
N GLU A 231 -32.83 4.34 -3.31
CA GLU A 231 -32.61 4.69 -4.71
C GLU A 231 -31.46 3.82 -5.24
N GLU A 232 -31.82 2.82 -6.06
CA GLU A 232 -30.86 2.08 -6.89
C GLU A 232 -30.20 3.06 -7.87
N ILE A 233 -29.04 3.60 -7.51
CA ILE A 233 -28.21 4.34 -8.46
C ILE A 233 -27.51 3.31 -9.34
N LYS A 234 -28.06 3.10 -10.54
CA LYS A 234 -27.39 2.36 -11.63
C LYS A 234 -26.10 3.08 -12.00
N TYR A 235 -24.97 2.52 -11.55
CA TYR A 235 -23.63 3.00 -11.85
C TYR A 235 -23.05 2.21 -13.02
N GLU A 236 -23.42 2.59 -14.23
CA GLU A 236 -22.64 2.28 -15.44
C GLU A 236 -22.02 3.57 -15.96
N ASP A 237 -20.77 3.46 -16.41
CA ASP A 237 -19.96 4.48 -17.08
C ASP A 237 -19.48 5.70 -16.27
N GLN A 238 -18.34 5.56 -15.57
CA GLN A 238 -17.34 6.65 -15.47
C GLN A 238 -15.93 6.25 -14.99
N ILE A 239 -15.49 5.01 -15.17
CA ILE A 239 -14.12 4.56 -14.85
C ILE A 239 -13.06 5.01 -15.89
N LYS A 240 -13.48 5.63 -17.00
CA LYS A 240 -12.62 5.90 -18.18
C LYS A 240 -11.55 7.01 -18.06
N LYS A 241 -11.21 7.52 -16.87
CA LYS A 241 -10.20 8.60 -16.73
C LYS A 241 -9.16 8.45 -15.62
N ILE A 242 -8.94 7.24 -15.07
CA ILE A 242 -7.73 7.01 -14.27
C ILE A 242 -6.59 6.72 -15.26
N LYS A 243 -5.87 7.78 -15.66
CA LYS A 243 -4.66 7.64 -16.48
C LYS A 243 -3.59 6.91 -15.65
N THR A 244 -3.30 5.68 -16.05
CA THR A 244 -2.09 4.95 -15.66
C THR A 244 -0.88 5.80 -15.98
N THR A 245 -0.18 6.29 -14.97
CA THR A 245 1.15 6.87 -15.14
C THR A 245 2.07 6.19 -14.13
N GLY A 246 3.17 5.63 -14.62
CA GLY A 246 4.15 4.89 -13.83
C GLY A 246 4.82 5.74 -12.74
N CYS A 247 5.60 5.05 -11.90
CA CYS A 247 6.45 5.56 -10.80
C CYS A 247 5.97 6.88 -10.16
N ASN A 248 5.34 6.74 -8.98
CA ASN A 248 4.78 7.71 -8.03
C ASN A 248 5.59 9.01 -7.74
N GLN A 249 5.94 9.80 -8.77
CA GLN A 249 6.79 11.00 -8.64
C GLN A 249 6.02 12.31 -8.78
N LYS A 250 4.74 12.27 -9.17
CA LYS A 250 3.91 13.47 -9.31
C LYS A 250 3.13 13.75 -8.04
N MET A 251 3.05 15.03 -7.70
CA MET A 251 2.17 15.55 -6.66
C MET A 251 0.72 15.10 -6.95
N THR A 252 0.04 14.66 -5.90
CA THR A 252 -1.35 14.20 -5.91
C THR A 252 -2.28 15.29 -5.38
N SER A 253 -3.59 15.05 -5.39
CA SER A 253 -4.57 15.94 -4.75
C SER A 253 -4.63 15.80 -3.22
N PHE A 254 -3.92 14.83 -2.64
CA PHE A 254 -3.91 14.57 -1.20
C PHE A 254 -2.96 15.49 -0.42
N GLU A 255 -2.24 16.36 -1.11
CA GLU A 255 -1.11 17.10 -0.57
C GLU A 255 -1.03 18.54 -1.11
N ILE A 256 -0.32 19.38 -0.36
CA ILE A 256 0.01 20.75 -0.74
C ILE A 256 1.52 20.89 -0.99
N ASN A 257 1.89 21.70 -1.98
CA ASN A 257 3.28 22.02 -2.27
C ASN A 257 3.73 23.29 -1.55
N LEU A 258 4.51 23.12 -0.47
CA LEU A 258 4.95 24.23 0.37
C LEU A 258 6.04 25.10 -0.28
N LYS A 259 6.57 24.73 -1.45
CA LYS A 259 7.46 25.61 -2.24
C LYS A 259 6.68 26.71 -2.98
N GLU A 260 5.36 26.60 -3.08
CA GLU A 260 4.54 27.61 -3.74
C GLU A 260 4.50 28.93 -2.96
N LYS A 261 4.61 30.06 -3.67
CA LYS A 261 4.65 31.41 -3.08
C LYS A 261 3.41 31.76 -2.26
N LYS A 262 2.26 31.12 -2.53
CA LYS A 262 1.01 31.36 -1.81
C LYS A 262 1.12 31.02 -0.31
N TYR A 263 2.06 30.14 0.07
CA TYR A 263 2.29 29.75 1.46
C TYR A 263 3.29 30.64 2.19
N ARG A 264 3.93 31.61 1.52
CA ARG A 264 4.97 32.49 2.11
C ARG A 264 4.48 33.26 3.35
N GLU A 265 3.22 33.65 3.36
CA GLU A 265 2.60 34.43 4.43
C GLU A 265 1.40 33.68 5.05
N ASP A 266 1.32 32.36 4.84
CA ASP A 266 0.32 31.51 5.47
C ASP A 266 0.80 31.08 6.86
N PHE A 267 0.35 31.78 7.89
CA PHE A 267 0.69 31.50 9.29
C PHE A 267 -0.18 30.40 9.93
N SER A 268 -1.00 29.68 9.15
CA SER A 268 -1.73 28.51 9.64
C SER A 268 -0.82 27.27 9.73
N PRO A 269 -1.14 26.27 10.57
CA PRO A 269 -0.43 24.99 10.59
C PRO A 269 -0.65 24.21 9.27
N LEU A 270 0.09 23.13 9.04
CA LEU A 270 -0.10 22.31 7.84
C LEU A 270 -1.53 21.78 7.76
N VAL A 271 -2.02 21.22 8.88
CA VAL A 271 -3.41 20.77 9.09
C VAL A 271 -3.88 21.28 10.46
N LYS A 272 -5.08 21.89 10.53
CA LYS A 272 -5.59 22.60 11.73
C LYS A 272 -5.72 21.71 12.97
N GLU A 273 -6.29 20.52 12.81
CA GLU A 273 -6.55 19.58 13.92
C GLU A 273 -5.42 18.55 14.14
N CYS A 274 -4.27 18.72 13.47
CA CYS A 274 -3.17 17.77 13.57
C CYS A 274 -2.36 17.97 14.86
N SER A 275 -2.12 16.87 15.57
CA SER A 275 -1.41 16.85 16.85
C SER A 275 0.10 16.62 16.73
N CYS A 276 0.65 16.58 15.50
CA CYS A 276 2.08 16.33 15.26
C CYS A 276 2.96 17.49 15.76
N TYR A 277 4.25 17.23 15.97
CA TYR A 277 5.21 18.25 16.41
C TYR A 277 5.26 19.47 15.46
N CYS A 278 5.20 19.24 14.14
CA CYS A 278 5.23 20.32 13.17
C CYS A 278 4.00 21.24 13.30
N CYS A 279 2.78 20.69 13.30
CA CYS A 279 1.55 21.48 13.38
C CYS A 279 1.37 22.19 14.72
N LYS A 280 1.89 21.64 15.82
CA LYS A 280 1.85 22.27 17.15
C LYS A 280 2.77 23.50 17.28
N ASN A 281 3.88 23.55 16.55
CA ASN A 281 4.94 24.52 16.79
C ASN A 281 5.26 25.43 15.59
N HIS A 282 4.83 25.06 14.38
CA HIS A 282 5.26 25.70 13.15
C HIS A 282 4.10 25.97 12.19
N THR A 283 4.33 26.93 11.29
CA THR A 283 3.37 27.39 10.29
C THR A 283 3.79 26.98 8.89
N ARG A 284 2.85 27.01 7.93
CA ARG A 284 3.15 26.80 6.51
C ARG A 284 4.19 27.79 5.99
N ALA A 285 4.12 29.06 6.40
CA ALA A 285 5.10 30.09 6.10
C ALA A 285 6.51 29.74 6.59
N TYR A 286 6.63 29.16 7.80
CA TYR A 286 7.92 28.73 8.32
C TYR A 286 8.49 27.56 7.50
N ILE A 287 7.69 26.54 7.19
CA ILE A 287 8.15 25.42 6.37
C ILE A 287 8.49 25.88 4.93
N HIS A 288 7.68 26.77 4.35
CA HIS A 288 7.99 27.42 3.07
C HIS A 288 9.35 28.12 3.12
N HIS A 289 9.61 28.90 4.16
CA HIS A 289 10.90 29.56 4.35
C HIS A 289 12.05 28.55 4.38
N LEU A 290 11.98 27.51 5.21
CA LEU A 290 13.02 26.48 5.30
C LEU A 290 13.27 25.78 3.95
N LEU A 291 12.20 25.47 3.20
CA LEU A 291 12.33 24.87 1.86
C LEU A 291 13.01 25.81 0.86
N VAL A 292 12.66 27.09 0.87
CA VAL A 292 13.22 28.10 -0.06
C VAL A 292 14.65 28.45 0.29
N THR A 293 15.03 28.41 1.58
CA THR A 293 16.41 28.60 2.03
C THR A 293 17.26 27.33 1.98
N ASN A 294 16.71 26.21 1.48
CA ASN A 294 17.37 24.90 1.40
C ASN A 294 17.88 24.36 2.75
N GLU A 295 17.10 24.57 3.81
CA GLU A 295 17.40 24.05 5.15
C GLU A 295 16.90 22.60 5.31
N LEU A 296 17.78 21.69 5.75
CA LEU A 296 17.45 20.26 5.94
C LEU A 296 16.35 20.03 6.98
N LEU A 297 16.16 20.97 7.92
CA LEU A 297 15.10 20.90 8.92
C LEU A 297 13.69 20.83 8.28
N ALA A 298 13.51 21.37 7.07
CA ALA A 298 12.24 21.26 6.35
C ALA A 298 11.83 19.79 6.14
N GLY A 299 12.77 18.96 5.69
CA GLY A 299 12.54 17.53 5.44
C GLY A 299 12.16 16.80 6.72
N VAL A 300 12.85 17.09 7.84
CA VAL A 300 12.56 16.48 9.15
C VAL A 300 11.14 16.81 9.61
N LEU A 301 10.73 18.09 9.56
CA LEU A 301 9.41 18.52 10.00
C LEU A 301 8.29 17.97 9.11
N LEU A 302 8.51 17.95 7.79
CA LEU A 302 7.59 17.35 6.83
C LEU A 302 7.45 15.84 7.06
N MET A 303 8.55 15.14 7.33
CA MET A 303 8.53 13.70 7.58
C MET A 303 7.70 13.37 8.82
N ILE A 304 7.91 14.11 9.92
CA ILE A 304 7.10 13.97 11.15
C ILE A 304 5.62 14.17 10.85
N HIS A 305 5.26 15.24 10.13
CA HIS A 305 3.87 15.52 9.79
C HIS A 305 3.26 14.44 8.89
N ASN A 306 3.94 14.10 7.79
CA ASN A 306 3.40 13.19 6.79
C ASN A 306 3.22 11.78 7.34
N PHE A 307 4.13 11.30 8.18
CA PHE A 307 3.96 10.02 8.86
C PHE A 307 2.83 10.03 9.88
N GLU A 308 2.76 11.06 10.74
CA GLU A 308 1.65 11.17 11.71
C GLU A 308 0.29 11.22 10.99
N HIS A 309 0.18 12.00 9.92
CA HIS A 309 -1.04 12.12 9.12
C HIS A 309 -1.44 10.78 8.49
N TYR A 310 -0.47 10.07 7.91
CA TYR A 310 -0.71 8.78 7.27
C TYR A 310 -1.06 7.68 8.28
N PHE A 311 -0.45 7.67 9.47
CA PHE A 311 -0.82 6.76 10.55
C PHE A 311 -2.20 7.08 11.14
N GLY A 312 -2.55 8.38 11.24
CA GLY A 312 -3.89 8.83 11.58
C GLY A 312 -4.95 8.31 10.60
N PHE A 313 -4.64 8.33 9.30
CA PHE A 313 -5.50 7.71 8.28
C PHE A 313 -5.73 6.21 8.51
N PHE A 314 -4.67 5.43 8.78
CA PHE A 314 -4.83 4.00 9.10
C PHE A 314 -5.59 3.75 10.41
N HIS A 315 -5.47 4.65 11.38
CA HIS A 315 -6.31 4.61 12.58
C HIS A 315 -7.79 4.85 12.24
N SER A 316 -8.09 5.87 11.43
CA SER A 316 -9.45 6.15 10.95
C SER A 316 -10.05 4.97 10.18
N ILE A 317 -9.27 4.29 9.34
CA ILE A 317 -9.71 3.06 8.66
C ILE A 317 -10.16 1.99 9.67
N ARG A 318 -9.36 1.72 10.71
CA ARG A 318 -9.71 0.71 11.72
C ARG A 318 -10.97 1.07 12.49
N GLU A 319 -11.15 2.33 12.86
CA GLU A 319 -12.39 2.79 13.49
C GLU A 319 -13.57 2.68 12.53
N ALA A 320 -13.41 3.06 11.25
CA ALA A 320 -14.47 2.94 10.25
C ALA A 320 -14.89 1.48 10.00
N LEU A 321 -13.96 0.53 10.02
CA LEU A 321 -14.27 -0.90 9.96
C LEU A 321 -15.03 -1.38 11.19
N LYS A 322 -14.72 -0.84 12.37
CA LYS A 322 -15.40 -1.17 13.64
C LYS A 322 -16.81 -0.58 13.71
N SER A 323 -17.02 0.60 13.13
CA SER A 323 -18.33 1.29 13.07
C SER A 323 -19.15 1.00 11.82
N ASP A 324 -18.67 0.14 10.91
CA ASP A 324 -19.30 -0.17 9.62
C ASP A 324 -19.52 1.08 8.74
N THR A 325 -18.56 2.01 8.76
CA THR A 325 -18.58 3.27 8.00
C THR A 325 -17.43 3.39 6.99
N LEU A 326 -16.85 2.27 6.56
CA LEU A 326 -15.73 2.25 5.60
C LEU A 326 -16.13 2.84 4.25
N ALA A 327 -17.35 2.56 3.76
CA ALA A 327 -17.84 3.05 2.47
C ALA A 327 -17.86 4.58 2.41
N GLN A 328 -18.22 5.24 3.51
CA GLN A 328 -18.26 6.69 3.63
C GLN A 328 -16.86 7.29 3.67
N LEU A 329 -15.93 6.68 4.44
CA LEU A 329 -14.52 7.07 4.42
C LEU A 329 -13.94 6.93 3.01
N LYS A 330 -14.26 5.84 2.31
CA LYS A 330 -13.81 5.62 0.93
C LYS A 330 -14.31 6.67 -0.03
N GLU A 331 -15.59 7.03 0.05
CA GLU A 331 -16.16 8.10 -0.77
C GLU A 331 -15.51 9.46 -0.46
N LEU A 332 -15.25 9.77 0.82
CA LEU A 332 -14.53 10.98 1.21
C LEU A 332 -13.13 11.06 0.60
N ILE A 333 -12.36 9.96 0.63
CA ILE A 333 -11.03 9.90 0.01
C ILE A 333 -11.13 10.00 -1.51
N ARG A 334 -12.10 9.33 -2.14
CA ARG A 334 -12.30 9.34 -3.60
C ARG A 334 -12.63 10.75 -4.13
N ARG A 335 -13.49 11.50 -3.44
CA ARG A 335 -13.81 12.91 -3.80
C ARG A 335 -12.60 13.82 -3.76
N GLN A 336 -11.66 13.54 -2.86
CA GLN A 336 -10.39 14.27 -2.78
C GLN A 336 -9.46 13.86 -3.91
N ALA A 337 -9.44 12.58 -4.28
CA ALA A 337 -8.66 12.07 -5.42
C ALA A 337 -9.09 12.68 -6.77
N SER A 338 -10.41 12.88 -6.99
CA SER A 338 -10.95 13.48 -8.22
C SER A 338 -10.75 15.01 -8.32
N GLY A 339 -10.37 15.67 -7.22
CA GLY A 339 -10.25 17.13 -7.15
C GLY A 339 -11.59 17.87 -7.07
N GLU A 340 -12.69 17.16 -6.79
CA GLU A 340 -14.05 17.73 -6.77
C GLU A 340 -14.37 18.57 -5.51
N LEU A 341 -13.46 18.62 -4.54
CA LEU A 341 -13.58 19.45 -3.33
C LEU A 341 -13.21 20.92 -3.52
N GLY A 342 -13.09 21.39 -4.76
CA GLY A 342 -12.87 22.80 -5.07
C GLY A 342 -14.03 23.75 -4.76
N ASN A 343 -15.20 23.30 -4.27
CA ASN A 343 -16.35 24.20 -4.11
C ASN A 343 -17.49 23.74 -3.17
N THR A 344 -17.20 23.16 -2.00
CA THR A 344 -18.24 22.98 -0.96
C THR A 344 -17.89 23.73 0.31
N ASN A 345 -18.00 25.06 0.25
CA ASN A 345 -18.43 25.83 1.42
C ASN A 345 -19.86 25.39 1.75
N LEU A 346 -20.02 24.41 2.63
CA LEU A 346 -21.27 24.26 3.40
C LEU A 346 -21.22 25.29 4.54
N THR A 347 -21.42 26.56 4.16
CA THR A 347 -21.97 27.57 5.05
C THR A 347 -23.40 27.15 5.37
N LEU A 348 -23.62 26.60 6.56
CA LEU A 348 -24.95 26.53 7.16
C LEU A 348 -25.19 27.86 7.90
N HIS A 349 -26.16 28.60 7.40
CA HIS A 349 -26.78 29.74 8.08
C HIS A 349 -27.80 29.25 9.10
#